data_AF-A0A820STY0-F1
#
_entry.id   AF-A0A820STY0-F1
#
_cell.length_a   1.000
_cell.length_b   1.000
_cell.length_c   1.000
_cell.angle_alpha   90.00
_cell.angle_beta   90.00
_cell.angle_gamma   90.00
#
_symmetry.space_group_name_H-M   'P 1'
#
loop_
_entity.id
_entity.type
_entity.pdbx_description
1 polymer ?
#
loop_
_entity_poly.entity_id
_entity_poly.type
_entity_poly.pdbx_seq_one_letter_code
_entity_poly.pdbx_strand_id
1 'polypeptide(L)' 'MKVFHHDLNQAYTTGQLPYDDKTNLRYLDYAVIEQQMSMTGATMFWLDALCGCKLDQPLSLPFDRYRL' A
#
# COMPACT_ATOMS: atom_id res chain seq x y z
N MET A 1 -8.59 4.10 -4.56
CA MET A 1 -10.06 4.29 -4.61
C MET A 1 -10.60 4.74 -5.97
N LYS A 2 -9.82 5.44 -6.81
CA LYS A 2 -10.26 5.88 -8.16
C LYS A 2 -10.65 4.73 -9.11
N VAL A 3 -9.89 3.63 -9.11
CA VAL A 3 -10.15 2.44 -9.95
C VAL A 3 -11.51 1.82 -9.61
N PHE A 4 -11.77 1.58 -8.33
CA PHE A 4 -13.06 1.05 -7.87
C PHE A 4 -14.27 1.88 -8.31
N HIS A 5 -14.22 3.21 -8.15
CA HIS A 5 -15.32 4.07 -8.58
C HIS A 5 -15.51 4.12 -10.09
N HIS A 6 -14.41 4.04 -10.86
CA HIS A 6 -14.47 3.97 -12.31
C HIS A 6 -15.16 2.68 -12.77
N ASP A 7 -14.72 1.54 -12.25
CA ASP A 7 -15.27 0.22 -12.60
C ASP A 7 -16.74 0.10 -12.20
N LEU A 8 -17.10 0.63 -11.02
CA LEU A 8 -18.48 0.65 -10.54
C LEU A 8 -19.37 1.53 -11.42
N ASN A 9 -18.89 2.72 -11.82
CA ASN A 9 -19.65 3.60 -12.71
C ASN A 9 -19.81 2.99 -14.12
N GLN A 10 -18.76 2.34 -14.64
CA GLN A 10 -18.81 1.65 -15.92
C GLN A 10 -19.81 0.49 -15.88
N ALA A 11 -19.73 -0.38 -14.87
CA ALA A 11 -20.65 -1.50 -14.70
C ALA A 11 -22.10 -1.04 -14.54
N TYR A 12 -22.33 0.05 -13.81
CA TYR A 12 -23.65 0.65 -13.68
C TYR A 12 -24.20 1.20 -15.01
N THR A 13 -23.35 1.82 -15.82
CA THR A 13 -23.76 2.49 -17.06
C THR A 13 -23.93 1.53 -18.24
N THR A 14 -23.05 0.53 -18.36
CA THR A 14 -23.02 -0.40 -19.50
C THR A 14 -23.56 -1.78 -19.18
N GLY A 15 -23.79 -2.10 -17.90
CA GLY A 15 -24.19 -3.44 -17.45
C GLY A 15 -23.07 -4.49 -17.55
N GLN A 16 -21.85 -4.09 -17.92
CA GLN A 16 -20.71 -4.97 -18.11
C GLN A 16 -19.57 -4.58 -17.18
N LEU A 17 -18.98 -5.59 -16.52
CA LEU A 17 -17.75 -5.38 -15.76
C LEU A 17 -16.58 -5.19 -16.73
N PRO A 18 -15.67 -4.23 -16.51
CA PRO A 18 -14.44 -4.07 -17.30
C PRO A 18 -13.42 -5.20 -17.08
N TYR A 19 -13.80 -6.26 -16.38
CA TYR A 19 -12.93 -7.34 -15.96
C TYR A 19 -12.53 -8.22 -17.16
N ASP A 20 -11.24 -8.13 -17.52
CA ASP A 20 -10.57 -9.03 -18.46
C ASP A 20 -9.55 -9.90 -17.72
N ASP A 21 -9.78 -11.21 -17.69
CA ASP A 21 -8.91 -12.23 -17.07
C ASP A 21 -7.49 -12.23 -17.66
N LYS A 22 -7.30 -11.70 -18.87
CA LYS A 22 -6.00 -11.73 -19.56
C LYS A 22 -5.06 -10.61 -19.17
N THR A 23 -5.60 -9.50 -18.65
CA THR A 23 -4.83 -8.27 -18.38
C THR A 23 -4.87 -7.87 -16.91
N ASN A 24 -5.87 -8.31 -16.14
CA ASN A 24 -5.97 -7.97 -14.73
C ASN A 24 -5.23 -8.98 -13.85
N LEU A 25 -4.05 -8.58 -13.35
CA LEU A 25 -3.38 -9.28 -12.26
C LEU A 25 -4.29 -9.27 -11.02
N ARG A 26 -4.51 -10.45 -10.43
CA ARG A 26 -5.27 -10.55 -9.19
C ARG A 26 -4.35 -10.24 -8.02
N TYR A 27 -4.96 -9.83 -6.92
CA TYR A 27 -4.22 -9.57 -5.69
C TYR A 27 -3.42 -10.79 -5.21
N LEU A 28 -3.92 -12.00 -5.47
CA LEU A 28 -3.19 -13.24 -5.17
C LEU A 28 -1.89 -13.34 -5.96
N ASP A 29 -1.89 -12.96 -7.24
CA ASP A 29 -0.71 -13.01 -8.10
C ASP A 29 0.35 -12.02 -7.57
N TYR A 30 -0.08 -10.83 -7.13
CA TYR A 30 0.78 -9.86 -6.45
C TYR A 30 1.40 -10.44 -5.16
N ALA A 31 0.60 -11.06 -4.29
CA ALA A 31 1.07 -11.61 -3.03
C ALA A 31 2.13 -12.72 -3.22
N VAL A 32 1.95 -13.57 -4.25
CA VAL A 32 2.95 -14.59 -4.61
C VAL A 32 4.25 -13.95 -5.09
N ILE A 33 4.18 -12.92 -5.94
CA ILE A 33 5.36 -12.20 -6.42
C ILE A 33 6.08 -11.51 -5.26
N GLU A 34 5.35 -10.84 -4.37
CA GLU A 34 5.90 -10.18 -3.19
C GLU A 34 6.66 -11.17 -2.30
N GLN A 35 6.09 -12.36 -2.07
CA GLN A 35 6.73 -13.42 -1.27
C GLN A 35 8.03 -13.94 -1.91
N GLN A 36 8.09 -14.01 -3.24
CA GLN A 36 9.25 -14.51 -3.97
C GLN A 36 10.34 -13.44 -4.15
N MET A 37 9.99 -12.16 -4.03
CA MET A 37 10.91 -11.05 -4.22
C MET A 37 11.87 -10.94 -3.04
N SER A 38 13.18 -11.01 -3.33
CA SER A 38 14.20 -10.81 -2.30
C SER A 38 14.19 -9.38 -1.80
N MET A 39 13.81 -9.19 -0.54
CA MET A 39 13.83 -7.89 0.12
C MET A 39 15.18 -7.55 0.75
N THR A 40 16.19 -8.43 0.68
CA THR A 40 17.46 -8.28 1.40
C THR A 40 18.15 -6.95 1.14
N GLY A 41 18.21 -6.50 -0.11
CA GLY A 41 18.83 -5.21 -0.45
C GLY A 41 18.09 -4.02 0.14
N ALA A 42 16.75 -4.03 0.06
CA ALA A 42 15.91 -3.00 0.65
C ALA A 42 16.02 -3.00 2.18
N THR A 43 16.01 -4.19 2.80
CA THR A 43 16.16 -4.36 4.25
C THR A 43 17.49 -3.81 4.74
N MET A 44 18.61 -4.12 4.06
CA MET A 44 19.92 -3.60 4.44
C MET A 44 19.98 -2.07 4.31
N PHE A 45 19.45 -1.53 3.22
CA PHE A 45 19.40 -0.08 3.01
C PHE A 45 18.59 0.61 4.11
N TRP A 46 17.38 0.14 4.40
CA TRP A 46 16.52 0.76 5.41
C TRP A 46 17.07 0.59 6.83
N LEU A 47 17.74 -0.52 7.12
CA LEU A 47 18.40 -0.74 8.40
C LEU A 47 19.51 0.29 8.63
N ASP A 48 20.32 0.58 7.62
CA ASP A 48 21.36 1.61 7.69
C ASP A 48 20.76 3.01 7.77
N ALA A 49 19.81 3.33 6.88
CA ALA A 49 19.18 4.65 6.79
C ALA A 49 18.37 5.03 8.04
N LEU A 50 17.79 4.06 8.75
CA LEU A 50 17.00 4.28 9.96
C LEU A 50 17.81 3.98 11.23
N CYS A 51 19.09 3.67 11.12
CA CYS A 51 19.94 3.38 12.27
C CYS A 51 20.02 4.62 13.19
N GLY A 52 19.59 4.45 14.44
CA GLY A 52 19.54 5.55 15.43
C GLY A 52 18.28 6.41 15.37
N CYS A 53 17.36 6.18 14.42
CA CYS A 53 16.04 6.79 14.46
C CYS A 53 15.22 6.19 15.61
N LYS A 54 14.66 7.06 16.46
CA LYS A 54 13.77 6.64 17.56
C LYS A 54 12.34 6.45 17.05
N LEU A 55 12.12 5.45 16.22
CA LEU A 55 10.81 5.14 15.63
C LEU A 55 9.75 4.78 16.69
N ASP A 56 10.20 4.25 17.83
CA ASP A 56 9.34 3.89 18.96
C ASP A 56 8.91 5.10 19.81
N GLN A 57 9.47 6.29 19.54
CA GLN A 57 9.11 7.50 20.24
C GLN A 57 8.08 8.30 19.43
N PRO A 58 6.83 8.43 19.91
CA PRO A 58 5.89 9.31 19.27
C PRO A 58 6.44 10.73 19.29
N LEU A 59 6.52 11.35 18.12
CA LEU A 59 6.86 12.76 17.99
C LEU A 59 5.77 13.58 18.70
N SER A 60 6.14 14.27 19.78
CA SER A 60 5.22 15.16 20.47
C SER A 60 4.85 16.31 19.53
N LEU A 61 3.57 16.40 19.18
CA LEU A 61 3.10 17.53 18.39
C LEU A 61 2.99 18.77 19.28
N PRO A 62 3.14 19.99 18.73
CA PRO A 62 3.08 21.24 19.52
C PRO A 62 1.80 21.42 20.35
N PHE A 63 0.73 20.71 19.99
CA PHE A 63 -0.60 20.83 20.59
C PHE A 63 -0.93 19.74 21.64
N ASP A 64 -0.06 18.74 21.84
CA ASP A 64 -0.29 17.67 22.84
C ASP A 64 -0.16 18.16 24.30
N ARG A 65 0.20 19.43 24.52
CA ARG A 65 0.44 20.00 25.86
C ARG A 65 -0.81 20.49 26.59
N TYR A 66 -1.99 20.49 25.96
CA TYR A 66 -3.19 21.16 26.49
C TYR A 66 -4.38 20.22 26.79
N ARG A 67 -4.13 18.95 27.14
CA ARG A 67 -5.18 18.08 27.70
C ARG A 67 -4.85 17.75 29.15
N LEU A 68 -5.11 18.69 30.04
CA LEU A 68 -5.27 18.50 31.49
C LEU A 68 -6.71 18.87 31.86
#